data_AF-A0A822EB59-F1
#
_entry.id   AF-A0A822EB59-F1
#
_cell.length_a   1.000
_cell.length_b   1.000
_cell.length_c   1.000
_cell.angle_alpha   90.00
_cell.angle_beta   90.00
_cell.angle_gamma   90.00
#
_symmetry.space_group_name_H-M   'P 1'
#
loop_
_entity.id
_entity.type
_entity.pdbx_description
1 polymer ?
#
loop_
_entity_poly.entity_id
_entity_poly.type
_entity_poly.pdbx_seq_one_letter_code
_entity_poly.pdbx_strand_id
1 'polypeptide(L)'
;MLIQLYFGRKFRQCRETPAVFSDQHIQAYNEFIYGYHSVKMYNWEKPMENRIAQMRRKVLESIQYTSRFRALNMTQYFISKQLFSLATFGSAWLLGYPLTIANTFPLMISFAFLSHNMVCCVPIACEKFAEVEFASKRIDAFMRLTVKEDHQSSSNIVSSDPKQKGSIIMSNVSASWENDISCLSSLNLSIEKGTFVGIVGPVGSGKSSLLAAILGQMNLIEGQLNTNHSLFSYAAQSPWIFADT
;
A
#
# COMPACT_ATOMS: atom_id res chain seq x y z
N MET A 1 -26.99 -16.34 13.90
CA MET A 1 -25.55 -16.68 13.77
C MET A 1 -25.11 -16.95 12.32
N LEU A 2 -25.72 -17.89 11.58
CA LEU A 2 -25.33 -18.19 10.17
C LEU A 2 -25.41 -16.98 9.23
N ILE A 3 -26.47 -16.18 9.38
CA ILE A 3 -26.65 -14.93 8.62
C ILE A 3 -25.50 -13.96 8.90
N GLN A 4 -25.03 -13.85 10.14
CA GLN A 4 -23.94 -12.94 10.54
C GLN A 4 -22.57 -13.40 10.02
N LEU A 5 -22.34 -14.71 9.93
CA LEU A 5 -21.15 -15.28 9.27
C LEU A 5 -21.13 -14.99 7.77
N TYR A 6 -22.29 -15.07 7.11
CA TYR A 6 -22.43 -14.66 5.70
C TYR A 6 -22.16 -13.17 5.52
N PHE A 7 -22.73 -12.33 6.39
CA PHE A 7 -22.47 -10.89 6.42
C PHE A 7 -20.96 -10.60 6.61
N GLY A 8 -20.29 -11.27 7.54
CA GLY A 8 -18.85 -11.11 7.78
C GLY A 8 -17.98 -11.43 6.56
N ARG A 9 -18.29 -12.51 5.82
CA ARG A 9 -17.59 -12.84 4.56
C ARG A 9 -17.83 -11.79 3.46
N LYS A 10 -19.05 -11.26 3.37
CA LYS A 10 -19.38 -10.18 2.42
C LYS A 10 -18.73 -8.85 2.79
N PHE A 11 -18.66 -8.50 4.08
CA PHE A 11 -17.96 -7.29 4.54
C PHE A 11 -16.48 -7.29 4.15
N ARG A 12 -15.80 -8.44 4.25
CA ARG A 12 -14.41 -8.60 3.81
C ARG A 12 -14.22 -8.25 2.32
N GLN A 13 -15.05 -8.80 1.44
CA GLN A 13 -15.02 -8.48 0.00
C GLN A 13 -15.36 -7.01 -0.28
N CYS A 14 -16.29 -6.42 0.48
CA CYS A 14 -16.70 -5.02 0.32
C CYS A 14 -15.62 -4.02 0.75
N ARG A 15 -14.54 -4.46 1.43
CA ARG A 15 -13.48 -3.59 1.93
C ARG A 15 -12.27 -3.49 1.00
N GLU A 16 -11.94 -4.55 0.28
CA GLU A 16 -10.80 -4.57 -0.64
C GLU A 16 -10.99 -3.58 -1.80
N THR A 17 -12.18 -3.52 -2.38
CA THR A 17 -12.48 -2.69 -3.54
C THR A 17 -12.36 -1.17 -3.28
N PRO A 18 -12.93 -0.58 -2.21
CA PRO A 18 -12.77 0.85 -1.94
C PRO A 18 -11.32 1.26 -1.67
N ALA A 19 -10.52 0.40 -1.03
CA ALA A 19 -9.12 0.69 -0.73
C ALA A 19 -8.30 0.84 -2.02
N VAL A 20 -8.48 -0.07 -2.99
CA VAL A 20 -7.80 0.00 -4.29
C VAL A 20 -8.17 1.27 -5.05
N PHE A 21 -9.46 1.63 -5.10
CA PHE A 21 -9.88 2.86 -5.78
C PHE A 21 -9.37 4.13 -5.08
N SER A 22 -9.26 4.12 -3.75
CA SER A 22 -8.67 5.24 -2.99
C SER A 22 -7.20 5.42 -3.33
N ASP A 23 -6.44 4.32 -3.39
CA ASP A 23 -5.01 4.36 -3.74
C ASP A 23 -4.81 4.92 -5.16
N GLN A 24 -5.62 4.47 -6.13
CA GLN A 24 -5.58 5.00 -7.50
C GLN A 24 -5.96 6.48 -7.58
N HIS A 25 -6.93 6.94 -6.76
CA HIS A 25 -7.30 8.35 -6.70
C HIS A 25 -6.16 9.22 -6.14
N ILE A 26 -5.49 8.76 -5.07
CA ILE A 26 -4.33 9.46 -4.49
C ILE A 26 -3.18 9.51 -5.49
N GLN A 27 -2.90 8.41 -6.19
CA GLN A 27 -1.88 8.36 -7.22
C GLN A 27 -2.16 9.38 -8.35
N ALA A 28 -3.39 9.42 -8.87
CA ALA A 28 -3.77 10.38 -9.92
C ALA A 28 -3.65 11.84 -9.44
N TYR A 29 -3.91 12.10 -8.16
CA TYR A 29 -3.74 13.43 -7.57
C TYR A 29 -2.26 13.82 -7.45
N ASN A 30 -1.40 12.88 -7.03
CA ASN A 30 0.04 13.09 -7.00
C ASN A 30 0.60 13.33 -8.41
N GLU A 31 0.18 12.56 -9.42
CA GLU A 31 0.52 12.79 -10.83
C GLU A 31 0.16 14.21 -11.28
N PHE A 32 -1.03 14.70 -10.89
CA PHE A 32 -1.47 16.06 -11.20
C PHE A 32 -0.60 17.13 -10.52
N ILE A 33 -0.27 16.97 -9.23
CA ILE A 33 0.56 17.92 -8.49
C ILE A 33 1.96 18.00 -9.09
N TYR A 34 2.60 16.84 -9.31
CA TYR A 34 3.94 16.79 -9.91
C TYR A 34 3.95 17.32 -11.35
N GLY A 35 2.86 17.14 -12.10
CA GLY A 35 2.69 17.61 -13.47
C GLY A 35 2.01 18.98 -13.63
N TYR A 36 1.80 19.75 -12.56
CA TYR A 36 0.91 20.91 -12.58
C TYR A 36 1.27 21.96 -13.63
N HIS A 37 2.57 22.26 -13.79
CA HIS A 37 3.04 23.21 -14.81
C HIS A 37 2.69 22.77 -16.23
N SER A 38 2.87 21.49 -16.56
CA SER A 38 2.54 20.96 -17.88
C SER A 38 1.03 20.99 -18.12
N VAL A 39 0.23 20.63 -17.10
CA VAL A 39 -1.23 20.68 -17.20
C VAL A 39 -1.73 22.09 -17.47
N LYS A 40 -1.16 23.09 -16.79
CA LYS A 40 -1.45 24.52 -17.02
C LYS A 40 -0.99 25.00 -18.39
N MET A 41 0.20 24.62 -18.83
CA MET A 41 0.75 25.02 -20.13
C MET A 41 -0.09 24.51 -21.31
N TYR A 42 -0.65 23.30 -21.19
CA TYR A 42 -1.47 22.68 -22.25
C TYR A 42 -2.98 22.87 -22.05
N ASN A 43 -3.42 23.64 -21.05
CA ASN A 43 -4.83 23.81 -20.66
C ASN A 43 -5.58 22.47 -20.44
N TRP A 44 -4.90 21.46 -19.92
CA TRP A 44 -5.45 20.12 -19.68
C TRP A 44 -6.19 19.98 -18.33
N GLU A 45 -6.59 21.11 -17.73
CA GLU A 45 -7.28 21.14 -16.44
C GLU A 45 -8.62 20.39 -16.49
N LYS A 46 -9.49 20.74 -17.45
CA LYS A 46 -10.80 20.10 -17.61
C LYS A 46 -10.72 18.58 -17.83
N PRO A 47 -9.88 18.06 -18.74
CA PRO A 47 -9.77 16.60 -18.90
C PRO A 47 -9.21 15.90 -17.66
N MET A 48 -8.24 16.51 -16.95
CA MET A 48 -7.72 15.95 -15.69
C MET A 48 -8.76 15.97 -14.57
N GLU A 49 -9.52 17.06 -14.44
CA GLU A 49 -10.63 17.16 -13.50
C GLU A 49 -11.66 16.05 -13.76
N ASN A 50 -12.06 15.85 -15.01
CA ASN A 50 -12.99 14.79 -15.39
C ASN A 50 -12.45 13.40 -15.04
N ARG A 51 -11.15 13.15 -15.27
CA ARG A 51 -10.49 11.88 -14.90
C ARG A 51 -10.53 11.66 -13.39
N ILE A 52 -10.14 12.65 -12.59
CA ILE A 52 -10.17 12.57 -11.11
C ILE A 52 -11.61 12.40 -10.61
N ALA A 53 -12.58 13.12 -11.19
CA ALA A 53 -13.98 13.03 -10.84
C ALA A 53 -14.56 11.63 -11.12
N GLN A 54 -14.19 10.99 -12.24
CA GLN A 54 -14.57 9.60 -12.54
C GLN A 54 -14.02 8.62 -11.49
N MET A 55 -12.76 8.78 -11.10
CA MET A 55 -12.14 7.94 -10.06
C MET A 55 -12.85 8.14 -8.71
N ARG A 56 -13.14 9.39 -8.35
CA ARG A 56 -13.90 9.74 -7.14
C ARG A 56 -15.30 9.14 -7.14
N ARG A 57 -16.00 9.11 -8.28
CA ARG A 57 -17.33 8.45 -8.39
C ARG A 57 -17.25 6.97 -8.05
N LYS A 58 -16.27 6.23 -8.57
CA LYS A 58 -16.08 4.80 -8.25
C LYS A 58 -15.82 4.56 -6.76
N VAL A 59 -15.02 5.42 -6.13
CA VAL A 59 -14.80 5.40 -4.66
C VAL A 59 -16.12 5.59 -3.92
N LEU A 60 -16.89 6.62 -4.29
CA LEU A 60 -18.16 6.94 -3.65
C LEU A 60 -19.22 5.85 -3.84
N GLU A 61 -19.35 5.27 -5.04
CA GLU A 61 -20.28 4.16 -5.32
C GLU A 61 -19.96 2.94 -4.45
N SER A 62 -18.67 2.60 -4.32
CA SER A 62 -18.22 1.50 -3.46
C SER A 62 -18.51 1.77 -1.98
N ILE A 63 -18.24 2.99 -1.50
CA ILE A 63 -18.56 3.39 -0.12
C ILE A 63 -20.08 3.38 0.12
N GLN A 64 -20.87 3.88 -0.83
CA GLN A 64 -22.33 3.88 -0.72
C GLN A 64 -22.90 2.47 -0.68
N TYR A 65 -22.38 1.55 -1.48
CA TYR A 65 -22.77 0.14 -1.42
C TYR A 65 -22.51 -0.46 -0.02
N THR A 66 -21.31 -0.27 0.52
CA THR A 66 -20.97 -0.73 1.88
C THR A 66 -21.84 -0.04 2.94
N SER A 67 -22.13 1.25 2.79
CA SER A 67 -22.98 2.01 3.71
C SER A 67 -24.43 1.53 3.68
N ARG A 68 -24.99 1.23 2.50
CA ARG A 68 -26.34 0.67 2.35
C ARG A 68 -26.43 -0.70 3.01
N PHE A 69 -25.39 -1.52 2.85
CA PHE A 69 -25.32 -2.83 3.48
C PHE A 69 -25.25 -2.75 5.01
N ARG A 70 -24.49 -1.78 5.55
CA ARG A 70 -24.48 -1.47 6.99
C ARG A 70 -25.86 -1.01 7.48
N ALA A 71 -26.55 -0.16 6.71
CA ALA A 71 -27.90 0.30 7.06
C ALA A 71 -28.89 -0.87 7.11
N LEU A 72 -28.84 -1.82 6.16
CA LEU A 72 -29.66 -3.04 6.18
C LEU A 72 -29.40 -3.91 7.41
N ASN A 73 -28.14 -4.05 7.82
CA ASN A 73 -27.80 -4.78 9.05
C ASN A 73 -28.38 -4.08 10.30
N MET A 74 -28.34 -2.75 10.32
CA MET A 74 -28.90 -1.97 11.42
C MET A 74 -30.44 -2.02 11.47
N THR A 75 -31.13 -2.02 10.34
CA THR A 75 -32.60 -2.18 10.31
C THR A 75 -33.02 -3.60 10.70
N GLN A 76 -32.24 -4.62 10.33
CA GLN A 76 -32.47 -6.00 10.75
C GLN A 76 -32.43 -6.14 12.28
N TYR A 77 -31.57 -5.40 12.98
CA TYR A 77 -31.55 -5.39 14.45
C TYR A 77 -32.89 -4.95 15.06
N PHE A 78 -33.44 -3.82 14.59
CA PHE A 78 -34.70 -3.29 15.11
C PHE A 78 -35.86 -4.28 14.89
N ILE A 79 -35.93 -4.89 13.70
CA ILE A 79 -36.98 -5.85 13.35
C ILE A 79 -36.84 -7.15 14.15
N SER A 80 -35.62 -7.69 14.26
CA SER A 80 -35.36 -8.95 14.96
C SER A 80 -35.67 -8.86 16.46
N LYS A 81 -35.36 -7.72 17.10
CA LYS A 81 -35.67 -7.48 18.52
C LYS A 81 -37.18 -7.52 18.77
N GLN A 82 -37.96 -6.87 17.91
CA GLN A 82 -39.41 -6.81 18.04
C GLN A 82 -40.07 -8.18 17.79
N LEU A 83 -39.62 -8.91 16.76
CA LEU A 83 -40.14 -10.23 16.43
C LEU A 83 -39.90 -11.26 17.54
N PHE A 84 -38.70 -11.27 18.13
CA PHE A 84 -38.41 -12.22 19.20
C PHE A 84 -39.20 -11.94 20.48
N SER A 85 -39.40 -10.67 20.83
CA SER A 85 -40.26 -10.28 21.94
C SER A 85 -41.70 -10.76 21.72
N LEU A 86 -42.24 -10.60 20.51
CA LEU A 86 -43.57 -11.10 20.16
C LEU A 86 -43.64 -12.63 20.21
N ALA A 87 -42.63 -13.33 19.71
CA ALA A 87 -42.59 -14.78 19.70
C ALA A 87 -42.52 -15.39 21.10
N THR A 88 -41.72 -14.81 22.00
CA THR A 88 -41.56 -15.29 23.38
C THR A 88 -42.79 -15.02 24.26
N PHE A 89 -43.37 -13.83 24.18
CA PHE A 89 -44.61 -13.55 24.90
C PHE A 89 -45.82 -14.27 24.28
N GLY A 90 -45.86 -14.38 22.95
CA GLY A 90 -46.89 -15.12 22.23
C GLY A 90 -46.88 -16.62 22.55
N SER A 91 -45.70 -17.24 22.63
CA SER A 91 -45.59 -18.66 22.99
C SER A 91 -45.93 -18.91 24.46
N ALA A 92 -45.49 -18.03 25.38
CA ALA A 92 -45.83 -18.12 26.80
C ALA A 92 -47.35 -17.98 27.04
N TRP A 93 -48.02 -17.13 26.26
CA TRP A 93 -49.48 -16.98 26.29
C TRP A 93 -50.20 -18.24 25.77
N LEU A 94 -49.75 -18.81 24.65
CA LEU A 94 -50.32 -20.05 24.09
C LEU A 94 -50.17 -21.27 25.01
N LEU A 95 -49.09 -21.34 25.79
CA LEU A 95 -48.82 -22.44 26.73
C LEU A 95 -49.50 -22.25 28.10
N GLY A 96 -50.19 -21.13 28.32
CA GLY A 96 -50.94 -20.87 29.56
C GLY A 96 -50.08 -20.51 30.77
N TYR A 97 -48.83 -20.07 30.57
CA TYR A 97 -47.97 -19.66 31.69
C TYR A 97 -48.42 -18.30 32.28
N PRO A 98 -48.46 -18.13 33.61
CA PRO A 98 -48.82 -16.85 34.22
C PRO A 98 -47.72 -15.82 33.96
N LEU A 99 -48.01 -14.87 33.07
CA LEU A 99 -47.13 -13.75 32.76
C LEU A 99 -47.07 -12.76 33.93
N THR A 100 -46.24 -13.07 34.93
CA THR A 100 -46.00 -12.20 36.08
C THR A 100 -44.94 -11.16 35.73
N ILE A 101 -45.21 -9.90 36.10
CA ILE A 101 -44.33 -8.73 35.92
C ILE A 101 -42.88 -9.04 36.38
N ALA A 102 -42.73 -9.74 37.50
CA ALA A 102 -41.43 -10.09 38.07
C ALA A 102 -40.53 -10.94 37.15
N ASN A 103 -41.12 -11.72 36.23
CA ASN A 103 -40.36 -12.61 35.34
C ASN A 103 -40.27 -12.06 33.91
N THR A 104 -41.29 -11.34 33.44
CA THR A 104 -41.37 -10.84 32.05
C THR A 104 -40.41 -9.67 31.80
N PHE A 105 -40.28 -8.74 32.74
CA PHE A 105 -39.39 -7.58 32.59
C PHE A 105 -37.90 -7.97 32.56
N PRO A 106 -37.37 -8.81 33.47
CA PRO A 106 -35.99 -9.26 33.39
C PRO A 106 -35.68 -10.02 32.11
N LEU A 107 -36.57 -10.91 31.66
CA LEU A 107 -36.41 -11.65 30.41
C LEU A 107 -36.34 -10.71 29.19
N MET A 108 -37.18 -9.67 29.14
CA MET A 108 -37.16 -8.66 28.08
C MET A 108 -35.83 -7.90 28.06
N ILE A 109 -35.33 -7.49 29.22
CA ILE A 109 -34.09 -6.71 29.37
C ILE A 109 -32.87 -7.56 29.00
N SER A 110 -32.75 -8.77 29.56
CA SER A 110 -31.66 -9.70 29.25
C SER A 110 -31.63 -10.05 27.76
N PHE A 111 -32.80 -10.25 27.15
CA PHE A 111 -32.88 -10.54 25.72
C PHE A 111 -32.53 -9.33 24.84
N ALA A 112 -32.99 -8.13 25.21
CA ALA A 112 -32.62 -6.90 24.51
C ALA A 112 -31.10 -6.68 24.54
N PHE A 113 -30.46 -6.96 25.68
CA PHE A 113 -29.01 -6.87 25.83
C PHE A 113 -28.27 -7.91 24.99
N LEU A 114 -28.69 -9.19 25.02
CA LEU A 114 -28.07 -10.25 24.22
C LEU A 114 -28.19 -9.97 22.72
N SER A 115 -29.37 -9.51 22.27
CA SER A 115 -29.61 -9.13 20.88
C SER A 115 -28.72 -7.98 20.44
N HIS A 116 -28.52 -6.96 21.29
CA HIS A 116 -27.65 -5.83 20.97
C HIS A 116 -26.19 -6.27 20.78
N ASN A 117 -25.66 -7.06 21.72
CA ASN A 117 -24.28 -7.53 21.66
C ASN A 117 -24.05 -8.45 20.45
N MET A 118 -24.98 -9.36 20.16
CA MET A 118 -24.84 -10.26 19.02
C MET A 118 -25.04 -9.56 17.67
N VAL A 119 -25.99 -8.65 17.54
CA VAL A 119 -26.34 -8.06 16.24
C VAL A 119 -25.53 -6.82 15.90
N CYS A 120 -25.14 -6.02 16.89
CA CYS A 120 -24.35 -4.81 16.64
C CYS A 120 -22.86 -5.04 16.87
N CYS A 121 -22.45 -5.51 18.05
CA CYS A 121 -21.03 -5.56 18.41
C CYS A 121 -20.27 -6.61 17.62
N VAL A 122 -20.80 -7.82 17.44
CA VAL A 122 -20.11 -8.91 16.72
C VAL A 122 -19.83 -8.55 15.26
N PRO A 123 -20.79 -8.05 14.45
CA PRO A 123 -20.49 -7.68 13.06
C PRO A 123 -19.50 -6.52 12.95
N ILE A 124 -19.58 -5.51 13.83
CA ILE A 124 -18.61 -4.41 13.87
C ILE A 124 -17.22 -4.94 14.22
N ALA A 125 -17.12 -5.83 15.21
CA ALA A 125 -15.85 -6.45 15.57
C ALA A 125 -15.26 -7.28 14.42
N CYS A 126 -16.08 -8.07 13.72
CA CYS A 126 -15.65 -8.80 12.52
C CYS A 126 -15.19 -7.85 11.40
N GLU A 127 -15.91 -6.75 11.18
CA GLU A 127 -15.53 -5.72 10.20
C GLU A 127 -14.16 -5.11 10.56
N LYS A 128 -13.97 -4.71 11.82
CA LYS A 128 -12.70 -4.14 12.29
C LYS A 128 -11.55 -5.13 12.29
N PHE A 129 -11.82 -6.38 12.63
CA PHE A 129 -10.83 -7.44 12.53
C PHE A 129 -10.40 -7.66 11.07
N ALA A 130 -11.34 -7.66 10.13
CA ALA A 130 -11.02 -7.73 8.71
C ALA A 130 -10.23 -6.50 8.22
N GLU A 131 -10.51 -5.29 8.73
CA GLU A 131 -9.71 -4.08 8.44
C GLU A 131 -8.26 -4.23 8.91
N VAL A 132 -8.05 -4.71 10.14
CA VAL A 132 -6.71 -4.93 10.70
C VAL A 132 -5.96 -6.03 9.94
N GLU A 133 -6.63 -7.14 9.60
CA GLU A 133 -6.02 -8.22 8.81
C GLU A 133 -5.54 -7.69 7.44
N PHE A 134 -6.36 -6.89 6.76
CA PHE A 134 -6.01 -6.29 5.47
C PHE A 134 -4.84 -5.31 5.59
N ALA A 135 -4.87 -4.41 6.57
CA ALA A 135 -3.79 -3.46 6.82
C ALA A 135 -2.48 -4.18 7.15
N SER A 136 -2.53 -5.20 8.00
CA SER A 136 -1.38 -6.02 8.36
C SER A 136 -0.79 -6.73 7.15
N LYS A 137 -1.62 -7.29 6.25
CA LYS A 137 -1.13 -7.92 5.01
C LYS A 137 -0.48 -6.92 4.07
N ARG A 138 -0.99 -5.70 3.97
CA ARG A 138 -0.38 -4.64 3.16
C ARG A 138 0.98 -4.21 3.72
N ILE A 139 1.07 -4.03 5.04
CA ILE A 139 2.33 -3.70 5.71
C ILE A 139 3.31 -4.86 5.56
N ASP A 140 2.89 -6.10 5.80
CA ASP A 140 3.73 -7.29 5.61
C ASP A 140 4.22 -7.41 4.16
N ALA A 141 3.33 -7.23 3.17
CA ALA A 141 3.71 -7.20 1.76
C ALA A 141 4.74 -6.11 1.45
N PHE A 142 4.55 -4.90 1.99
CA PHE A 142 5.50 -3.79 1.82
C PHE A 142 6.84 -4.04 2.53
N MET A 143 6.83 -4.57 3.75
CA MET A 143 8.06 -4.91 4.50
C MET A 143 8.81 -6.09 3.88
N ARG A 144 8.07 -7.00 3.20
CA ARG A 144 8.62 -8.08 2.37
C ARG A 144 9.02 -7.64 0.98
N LEU A 145 8.70 -6.42 0.55
CA LEU A 145 9.43 -5.81 -0.56
C LEU A 145 10.83 -5.60 -0.03
N THR A 146 11.62 -6.66 -0.12
CA THR A 146 13.03 -6.64 0.17
C THR A 146 13.59 -5.49 -0.66
N VAL A 147 14.08 -4.47 0.04
CA VAL A 147 15.34 -3.83 -0.37
C VAL A 147 16.19 -5.00 -0.83
N LYS A 148 16.47 -5.12 -2.15
CA LYS A 148 17.33 -6.18 -2.64
C LYS A 148 18.59 -6.05 -1.81
N GLU A 149 18.72 -6.91 -0.80
CA GLU A 149 19.82 -6.83 0.12
C GLU A 149 21.04 -6.98 -0.75
N ASP A 150 22.00 -6.10 -0.50
CA ASP A 150 23.32 -6.05 -1.12
C ASP A 150 24.06 -7.40 -1.04
N HIS A 151 23.49 -8.49 -0.53
CA HIS A 151 24.14 -9.79 -0.31
C HIS A 151 24.59 -10.53 -1.57
N GLN A 152 24.01 -10.29 -2.75
CA GLN A 152 24.61 -10.76 -4.02
C GLN A 152 25.56 -9.72 -4.66
N SER A 153 25.40 -8.44 -4.32
CA SER A 153 26.27 -7.36 -4.80
C SER A 153 27.55 -7.21 -3.95
N SER A 154 27.53 -7.64 -2.69
CA SER A 154 28.64 -7.57 -1.74
C SER A 154 29.74 -8.59 -2.01
N SER A 155 29.46 -9.65 -2.80
CA SER A 155 30.52 -10.54 -3.28
C SER A 155 31.29 -9.97 -4.47
N ASN A 156 30.67 -9.11 -5.27
CA ASN A 156 31.27 -8.50 -6.47
C ASN A 156 31.88 -7.13 -6.19
N ILE A 157 31.56 -6.56 -5.03
CA ILE A 157 32.15 -5.33 -4.49
C ILE A 157 33.23 -5.71 -3.49
N VAL A 158 34.46 -5.86 -3.98
CA VAL A 158 35.62 -6.10 -3.12
C VAL A 158 36.01 -4.77 -2.49
N SER A 159 35.96 -4.69 -1.16
CA SER A 159 36.55 -3.56 -0.44
C SER A 159 38.06 -3.55 -0.69
N SER A 160 38.54 -2.46 -1.30
CA SER A 160 39.94 -2.34 -1.74
C SER A 160 40.90 -2.35 -0.55
N ASP A 161 42.10 -2.90 -0.78
CA ASP A 161 43.25 -2.74 0.11
C ASP A 161 43.43 -1.27 0.53
N PRO A 162 43.87 -1.00 1.77
CA PRO A 162 44.04 0.36 2.30
C PRO A 162 45.03 1.25 1.51
N LYS A 163 45.77 0.68 0.55
CA LYS A 163 46.69 1.38 -0.37
C LYS A 163 46.01 1.96 -1.62
N GLN A 164 44.81 1.53 -1.99
CA GLN A 164 44.07 1.97 -3.19
C GLN A 164 42.89 2.92 -2.86
N LYS A 165 43.09 3.81 -1.87
CA LYS A 165 42.05 4.80 -1.50
C LYS A 165 41.77 5.76 -2.65
N GLY A 166 40.57 5.67 -3.23
CA GLY A 166 40.06 6.61 -4.23
C GLY A 166 40.22 6.20 -5.69
N SER A 167 40.59 4.94 -5.99
CA SER A 167 40.49 4.38 -7.34
C SER A 167 39.16 3.67 -7.56
N ILE A 168 38.65 3.70 -8.79
CA ILE A 168 37.44 2.97 -9.23
C ILE A 168 37.87 2.00 -10.32
N ILE A 169 37.63 0.71 -10.12
CA ILE A 169 37.96 -0.33 -11.10
C ILE A 169 36.71 -1.16 -11.41
N MET A 170 36.35 -1.23 -12.69
CA MET A 170 35.27 -2.04 -13.23
C MET A 170 35.85 -3.04 -14.22
N SER A 171 35.55 -4.32 -14.04
CA SER A 171 35.94 -5.40 -14.95
C SER A 171 34.70 -6.14 -15.45
N ASN A 172 34.45 -6.04 -16.75
CA ASN A 172 33.33 -6.64 -17.49
C ASN A 172 31.97 -6.43 -16.80
N VAL A 173 31.71 -5.21 -16.33
CA VAL A 173 30.50 -4.89 -15.56
C VAL A 173 29.29 -4.76 -16.47
N SER A 174 28.26 -5.54 -16.18
CA SER A 174 26.93 -5.44 -16.78
C SER A 174 25.91 -5.13 -15.68
N ALA A 175 25.14 -4.06 -15.84
CA ALA A 175 24.24 -3.57 -14.80
C ALA A 175 22.85 -3.20 -15.33
N SER A 176 21.84 -3.36 -14.47
CA SER A 176 20.45 -3.07 -14.80
C SER A 176 19.65 -2.46 -13.64
N TRP A 177 18.64 -1.66 -13.99
CA TRP A 177 17.61 -1.17 -13.06
C TRP A 177 16.63 -2.27 -12.66
N GLU A 178 16.17 -3.07 -13.63
CA GLU A 178 15.24 -4.19 -13.45
C GLU A 178 15.84 -5.48 -14.03
N ASN A 179 15.42 -6.66 -13.55
CA ASN A 179 16.14 -7.93 -13.84
C ASN A 179 16.18 -8.35 -15.32
N ASP A 180 15.51 -7.64 -16.24
CA ASP A 180 15.25 -8.13 -17.59
C ASP A 180 16.15 -7.53 -18.69
N ILE A 181 16.67 -6.30 -18.53
CA ILE A 181 17.40 -5.60 -19.62
C ILE A 181 18.64 -4.88 -19.11
N SER A 182 19.84 -5.37 -19.46
CA SER A 182 21.10 -4.69 -19.15
C SER A 182 21.15 -3.30 -19.80
N CYS A 183 21.20 -2.26 -18.97
CA CYS A 183 21.36 -0.88 -19.41
C CYS A 183 22.83 -0.57 -19.70
N LEU A 184 23.73 -1.22 -18.96
CA LEU A 184 25.17 -1.19 -19.17
C LEU A 184 25.63 -2.61 -19.48
N SER A 185 26.47 -2.78 -20.50
CA SER A 185 26.99 -4.08 -20.93
C SER A 185 28.52 -4.05 -21.04
N SER A 186 29.16 -5.05 -20.40
CA SER A 186 30.59 -5.35 -20.52
C SER A 186 31.53 -4.15 -20.38
N LEU A 187 31.28 -3.29 -19.38
CA LEU A 187 32.10 -2.12 -19.13
C LEU A 187 33.42 -2.47 -18.44
N ASN A 188 34.51 -1.94 -18.99
CA ASN A 188 35.85 -1.99 -18.41
C ASN A 188 36.35 -0.56 -18.20
N LEU A 189 36.61 -0.18 -16.95
CA LEU A 189 37.00 1.17 -16.58
C LEU A 189 37.96 1.13 -15.40
N SER A 190 39.07 1.88 -15.48
CA SER A 190 40.01 2.04 -14.38
C SER A 190 40.31 3.53 -14.21
N ILE A 191 39.92 4.09 -13.07
CA ILE A 191 40.14 5.48 -12.70
C ILE A 191 41.09 5.52 -11.51
N GLU A 192 42.23 6.17 -11.69
CA GLU A 192 43.22 6.37 -10.64
C GLU A 192 42.87 7.57 -9.74
N LYS A 193 43.37 7.53 -8.50
CA LYS A 193 43.16 8.61 -7.53
C LYS A 193 43.75 9.93 -8.04
N GLY A 194 42.99 11.01 -7.89
CA GLY A 194 43.46 12.37 -8.21
C GLY A 194 43.39 12.71 -9.70
N THR A 195 42.78 11.85 -10.50
CA THR A 195 42.52 12.12 -11.92
C THR A 195 41.20 12.87 -12.10
N PHE A 196 41.18 13.79 -13.05
CA PHE A 196 39.96 14.46 -13.50
C PHE A 196 39.46 13.74 -14.75
N VAL A 197 38.30 13.08 -14.64
CA VAL A 197 37.71 12.28 -15.72
C VAL A 197 36.39 12.90 -16.16
N GLY A 198 36.26 13.17 -17.46
CA GLY A 198 35.02 13.58 -18.10
C GLY A 198 34.37 12.43 -18.85
N ILE A 199 33.05 12.28 -18.72
CA ILE A 199 32.27 11.26 -19.43
C ILE A 199 31.37 11.96 -20.46
N VAL A 200 31.55 11.62 -21.74
CA VAL A 200 30.78 12.20 -22.85
C VAL A 200 30.11 11.10 -23.68
N GLY A 201 28.98 11.42 -24.31
CA GLY A 201 28.25 10.49 -25.15
C GLY A 201 26.84 10.98 -25.49
N PRO A 202 26.15 10.34 -26.45
CA PRO A 202 24.82 10.76 -26.91
C PRO A 202 23.75 10.67 -25.81
N VAL A 203 22.62 11.37 -25.96
CA VAL A 203 21.50 11.28 -25.01
C VAL A 203 21.01 9.83 -24.94
N GLY A 204 20.79 9.30 -23.73
CA GLY A 204 20.38 7.91 -23.54
C GLY A 204 21.52 6.88 -23.53
N SER A 205 22.78 7.28 -23.69
CA SER A 205 23.93 6.36 -23.70
C SER A 205 24.31 5.73 -22.34
N GLY A 206 23.47 5.86 -21.31
CA GLY A 206 23.73 5.27 -19.98
C GLY A 206 24.70 6.03 -19.07
N LYS A 207 25.05 7.30 -19.35
CA LYS A 207 25.96 8.10 -18.48
C LYS A 207 25.48 8.20 -17.03
N SER A 208 24.21 8.58 -16.84
CA SER A 208 23.62 8.66 -15.49
C SER A 208 23.50 7.29 -14.84
N SER A 209 23.20 6.25 -15.62
CA SER A 209 23.22 4.85 -15.17
C SER A 209 24.61 4.42 -14.70
N LEU A 210 25.68 4.82 -15.39
CA LEU A 210 27.06 4.54 -14.98
C LEU A 210 27.37 5.16 -13.61
N LEU A 211 26.95 6.40 -13.37
CA LEU A 211 27.08 7.03 -12.04
C LEU A 211 26.28 6.29 -10.97
N ALA A 212 25.05 5.87 -11.28
CA ALA A 212 24.22 5.07 -10.38
C ALA A 212 24.84 3.70 -10.07
N ALA A 213 25.49 3.07 -11.04
CA ALA A 213 26.22 1.82 -10.85
C ALA A 213 27.44 2.00 -9.93
N ILE A 214 28.20 3.10 -10.07
CA ILE A 214 29.31 3.44 -9.16
C ILE A 214 28.83 3.63 -7.72
N LEU A 215 27.65 4.25 -7.54
CA LEU A 215 27.03 4.46 -6.24
C LEU A 215 26.41 3.18 -5.63
N GLY A 216 26.40 2.06 -6.37
CA GLY A 216 25.76 0.82 -5.93
C GLY A 216 24.23 0.84 -5.98
N GLN A 217 23.62 1.78 -6.71
CA GLN A 217 22.15 1.89 -6.82
C GLN A 217 21.56 0.98 -7.91
N MET A 218 22.39 0.44 -8.81
CA MET A 218 21.97 -0.47 -9.86
C MET A 218 22.37 -1.91 -9.54
N ASN A 219 21.57 -2.87 -9.99
CA ASN A 219 21.86 -4.28 -9.81
C ASN A 219 22.97 -4.70 -10.79
N LEU A 220 24.06 -5.25 -10.25
CA LEU A 220 25.12 -5.87 -11.03
C LEU A 220 24.67 -7.28 -11.45
N ILE A 221 24.64 -7.54 -12.76
CA ILE A 221 24.32 -8.86 -13.33
C ILE A 221 25.61 -9.66 -13.49
N GLU A 222 26.65 -9.02 -14.04
CA GLU A 222 27.95 -9.63 -14.31
C GLU A 222 29.08 -8.64 -14.02
N GLY A 223 30.28 -9.18 -13.78
CA GLY A 223 31.50 -8.40 -13.57
C GLY A 223 31.80 -8.06 -12.10
N GLN A 224 32.88 -7.33 -11.90
CA GLN A 224 33.32 -6.88 -10.57
C GLN A 224 33.50 -5.36 -10.54
N LEU A 225 33.06 -4.76 -9.44
CA LEU A 225 33.14 -3.32 -9.18
C LEU A 225 33.95 -3.12 -7.90
N ASN A 226 35.19 -2.67 -8.00
CA ASN A 226 36.02 -2.33 -6.84
C ASN A 226 35.95 -0.82 -6.60
N THR A 227 35.27 -0.44 -5.53
CA THR A 227 35.06 0.95 -5.10
C THR A 227 35.22 1.07 -3.58
N ASN A 228 35.80 2.20 -3.13
CA ASN A 228 35.84 2.55 -1.72
C ASN A 228 34.56 3.29 -1.33
N HIS A 229 33.60 2.58 -0.73
CA HIS A 229 32.24 3.10 -0.46
C HIS A 229 32.14 4.24 0.57
N SER A 230 33.18 4.52 1.37
CA SER A 230 33.09 5.44 2.51
C SER A 230 33.20 6.93 2.17
N LEU A 231 33.44 7.32 0.91
CA LEU A 231 33.84 8.70 0.53
C LEU A 231 33.20 9.20 -0.80
N PHE A 232 31.94 8.87 -1.08
CA PHE A 232 31.26 9.41 -2.26
C PHE A 232 30.50 10.70 -1.96
N SER A 233 30.70 11.71 -2.81
CA SER A 233 29.83 12.89 -2.91
C SER A 233 29.11 12.84 -4.25
N TYR A 234 27.78 12.95 -4.23
CA TYR A 234 26.95 12.86 -5.42
C TYR A 234 26.16 14.16 -5.61
N ALA A 235 26.27 14.73 -6.81
CA ALA A 235 25.43 15.84 -7.25
C ALA A 235 24.46 15.32 -8.31
N ALA A 236 23.18 15.23 -7.95
CA ALA A 236 22.14 14.76 -8.85
C ALA A 236 21.84 15.78 -9.96
N GLN A 237 21.34 15.29 -11.11
CA GLN A 237 20.88 16.15 -12.21
C GLN A 237 19.73 17.07 -11.79
N SER A 238 18.82 16.56 -10.95
CA SER A 238 17.77 17.34 -10.29
C SER A 238 18.11 17.50 -8.82
N PRO A 239 18.32 18.73 -8.31
CA PRO A 239 18.68 18.93 -6.91
C PRO A 239 17.54 18.48 -6.00
N TRP A 240 17.89 17.69 -4.98
CA TRP A 240 16.97 17.34 -3.91
C TRP A 240 17.18 18.33 -2.76
N ILE A 241 16.26 19.27 -2.59
CA ILE A 241 16.34 20.32 -1.57
C ILE A 241 15.39 19.93 -0.45
N PHE A 242 15.94 19.72 0.74
CA PHE A 242 15.11 19.57 1.94
C PHE A 242 14.60 20.94 2.35
N ALA A 243 13.37 20.98 2.90
CA ALA A 243 12.85 22.17 3.53
C ALA A 243 13.56 22.35 4.89
N ASP A 244 14.79 22.81 4.85
CA ASP A 244 15.58 23.23 6.00
C ASP A 244 16.21 24.59 5.69
N THR A 245 16.34 25.43 6.71
CA THR A 245 16.70 26.86 6.55
C THR A 245 18.13 27.07 6.05
#